data_AF-A0A933C9Z9-F1
#
_entry.id   AF-A0A933C9Z9-F1
#
_cell.length_a   1.000
_cell.length_b   1.000
_cell.length_c   1.000
_cell.angle_alpha   90.00
_cell.angle_beta   90.00
_cell.angle_gamma   90.00
#
_symmetry.space_group_name_H-M   'P 1'
#
loop_
_entity.id
_entity.type
_entity.pdbx_description
1 polymer ?
#
loop_
_entity_poly.entity_id
_entity_poly.type
_entity_poly.pdbx_seq_one_letter_code
_entity_poly.pdbx_strand_id
1 'polypeptide(L)'
;MPDEKPRILLAFSGGLDTTFCLVWLRETLGAEVLTATVDTGGFAPGELAAIEARAKALGASRHVSIDAKAALFDRFVRVLIQGNVLRGRVYPLSVSAERVLQAERVAELAKELGCAAVAHGSTAAGNDQVRFDGAFRALAPHLAIHAPIRALGWPREKEAAWLAERGVEVPSRTAAYSVNAGLWGTTVGGRETHDPWLAVPESAFPAPPEGLALEPRDAVLGFAQGVPVSLDGRPSPGPDLVAALHALGRRYGLGRGVHLGDTILGIKGRVAFEAPAPLMLIAAHQELEKLVLTRWQGFWKNHLADFYGQMLHEGLYYDPVMRDLEALIASSQTRVTGEARLRLAAGRFEVTGVRSPHSVMAAQAAAYGESTSLWDGAEAAGFSKLHALPMALALRSQEAAG
;
A
#
# COMPACT_ATOMS: atom_id res chain seq x y z
N MET A 1 -24.71 36.02 15.57
CA MET A 1 -24.28 34.97 16.52
C MET A 1 -22.87 35.34 16.94
N PRO A 2 -22.51 35.31 18.23
CA PRO A 2 -21.16 35.71 18.64
C PRO A 2 -20.13 34.82 17.92
N ASP A 3 -19.00 35.40 17.52
CA ASP A 3 -17.90 34.81 16.74
C ASP A 3 -17.49 33.41 17.24
N GLU A 4 -18.17 32.35 16.79
CA GLU A 4 -17.81 30.98 17.12
C GLU A 4 -16.53 30.64 16.35
N LYS A 5 -15.45 30.34 17.07
CA LYS A 5 -14.17 29.99 16.46
C LYS A 5 -14.38 28.81 15.50
N PRO A 6 -13.90 28.88 14.25
CA PRO A 6 -14.06 27.78 13.32
C PRO A 6 -13.35 26.54 13.88
N ARG A 7 -14.09 25.44 14.03
CA ARG A 7 -13.53 24.15 14.44
C ARG A 7 -12.89 23.44 13.25
N ILE A 8 -11.59 23.15 13.36
CA ILE A 8 -10.80 22.52 12.30
C ILE A 8 -10.22 21.21 12.83
N LEU A 9 -10.47 20.10 12.14
CA LEU A 9 -9.83 18.82 12.45
C LEU A 9 -8.56 18.63 11.60
N LEU A 10 -7.39 18.61 12.26
CA LEU A 10 -6.10 18.40 11.63
C LEU A 10 -5.70 16.92 11.68
N ALA A 11 -5.42 16.34 10.52
CA ALA A 11 -4.67 15.09 10.41
C ALA A 11 -3.25 15.31 10.96
N PHE A 12 -2.95 14.72 12.12
CA PHE A 12 -1.79 15.05 12.93
C PHE A 12 -0.86 13.84 13.10
N SER A 13 0.44 14.06 12.91
CA SER A 13 1.48 13.03 13.02
C SER A 13 2.53 13.34 14.08
N GLY A 14 2.47 14.52 14.71
CA GLY A 14 3.48 14.98 15.67
C GLY A 14 4.80 15.46 15.05
N GLY A 15 4.98 15.34 13.73
CA GLY A 15 6.15 15.85 13.00
C GLY A 15 6.19 17.38 12.91
N LEU A 16 7.27 17.92 12.32
CA LEU A 16 7.46 19.35 12.08
C LEU A 16 6.25 19.97 11.37
N ASP A 17 5.90 19.44 10.21
CA ASP A 17 4.89 20.01 9.32
C ASP A 17 3.50 20.06 9.98
N THR A 18 3.08 18.99 10.64
CA THR A 18 1.78 18.96 11.34
C THR A 18 1.79 19.74 12.66
N THR A 19 2.95 19.84 13.34
CA THR A 19 3.15 20.78 14.46
C THR A 19 2.97 22.23 13.99
N PHE A 20 3.60 22.59 12.87
CA PHE A 20 3.44 23.91 12.25
C PHE A 20 1.99 24.18 11.91
N CYS A 21 1.30 23.26 11.23
CA CYS A 21 -0.12 23.42 10.90
C CYS A 21 -0.98 23.69 12.13
N LEU A 22 -0.79 22.92 13.21
CA LEU A 22 -1.57 23.09 14.44
C LEU A 22 -1.44 24.52 14.99
N VAL A 23 -0.20 24.98 15.18
CA VAL A 23 0.08 26.30 15.76
C VAL A 23 -0.36 27.41 14.80
N TRP A 24 -0.07 27.27 13.51
CA TRP A 24 -0.42 28.26 12.48
C TRP A 24 -1.94 28.45 12.35
N LEU A 25 -2.72 27.37 12.33
CA LEU A 25 -4.19 27.44 12.25
C LEU A 25 -4.78 28.13 13.48
N ARG A 26 -4.28 27.81 14.68
CA ARG A 26 -4.73 28.44 15.93
C ARG A 26 -4.44 29.94 15.94
N GLU A 27 -3.22 30.34 15.63
CA GLU A 27 -2.81 31.75 15.73
C GLU A 27 -3.30 32.61 14.57
N THR A 28 -3.24 32.09 13.34
CA THR A 28 -3.52 32.89 12.13
C THR A 28 -5.01 32.94 11.82
N LEU A 29 -5.73 31.83 12.04
CA LEU A 29 -7.16 31.76 11.76
C LEU A 29 -8.03 31.91 13.02
N GLY A 30 -7.41 32.05 14.20
CA GLY A 30 -8.14 32.06 15.48
C GLY A 30 -8.93 30.77 15.73
N ALA A 31 -8.58 29.69 15.03
CA ALA A 31 -9.36 28.47 14.96
C ALA A 31 -9.27 27.64 16.25
N GLU A 32 -10.35 26.93 16.56
CA GLU A 32 -10.30 25.83 17.51
C GLU A 32 -9.80 24.58 16.77
N VAL A 33 -8.57 24.16 17.04
CA VAL A 33 -7.95 23.03 16.33
C VAL A 33 -8.08 21.76 17.14
N LEU A 34 -8.79 20.78 16.58
CA LEU A 34 -8.82 19.40 17.01
C LEU A 34 -7.78 18.63 16.19
N THR A 35 -7.23 17.56 16.77
CA THR A 35 -6.23 16.72 16.07
C THR A 35 -6.67 15.27 16.04
N ALA A 36 -6.36 14.59 14.94
CA ALA A 36 -6.58 13.16 14.80
C ALA A 36 -5.33 12.46 14.25
N THR A 37 -4.91 11.39 14.92
CA THR A 37 -3.89 10.47 14.42
C THR A 37 -4.56 9.15 14.07
N VAL A 38 -4.42 8.72 12.83
CA VAL A 38 -5.01 7.46 12.35
C VAL A 38 -3.91 6.42 12.27
N ASP A 39 -3.97 5.43 13.15
CA ASP A 39 -3.03 4.33 13.24
C ASP A 39 -3.33 3.29 12.14
N THR A 40 -2.60 3.42 11.03
CA THR A 40 -2.56 2.45 9.93
C THR A 40 -1.40 1.46 10.07
N GLY A 41 -0.81 1.33 11.26
CA GLY A 41 0.43 0.59 11.51
C GLY A 41 1.67 1.47 11.40
N GLY A 42 2.82 0.93 11.80
CA GLY A 42 4.13 1.58 11.67
C GLY A 42 4.58 2.46 12.85
N PHE A 43 3.75 2.62 13.88
CA PHE A 43 4.12 3.37 15.10
C PHE A 43 4.95 2.51 16.07
N ALA A 44 5.97 3.13 16.67
CA ALA A 44 6.73 2.50 17.74
C ALA A 44 5.91 2.43 19.06
N PRO A 45 6.22 1.50 19.97
CA PRO A 45 5.62 1.48 21.31
C PRO A 45 5.73 2.84 22.00
N GLY A 46 4.60 3.37 22.45
CA GLY A 46 4.52 4.68 23.13
C GLY A 46 4.51 5.91 22.20
N GLU A 47 4.72 5.76 20.88
CA GLU A 47 4.76 6.89 19.94
C GLU A 47 3.40 7.60 19.84
N LEU A 48 2.29 6.86 19.79
CA LEU A 48 0.95 7.46 19.78
C LEU A 48 0.67 8.28 21.04
N ALA A 49 1.05 7.78 22.22
CA ALA A 49 0.90 8.50 23.48
C ALA A 49 1.75 9.79 23.50
N ALA A 50 2.96 9.75 22.92
CA ALA A 50 3.81 10.93 22.76
C ALA A 50 3.19 11.96 21.80
N ILE A 51 2.58 11.51 20.69
CA ILE A 51 1.87 12.37 19.75
C ILE A 51 0.67 13.06 20.42
N GLU A 52 -0.12 12.32 21.19
CA GLU A 52 -1.24 12.87 21.96
C GLU A 52 -0.78 13.92 22.97
N ALA A 53 0.23 13.60 23.78
CA ALA A 53 0.79 14.53 24.76
C ALA A 53 1.31 15.80 24.09
N ARG A 54 1.97 15.65 22.93
CA ARG A 54 2.47 16.77 22.12
C ARG A 54 1.32 17.63 21.58
N ALA A 55 0.27 17.03 21.01
CA ALA A 55 -0.89 17.76 20.50
C ALA A 55 -1.54 18.62 21.60
N LYS A 56 -1.68 18.06 22.80
CA LYS A 56 -2.20 18.75 23.98
C LYS A 56 -1.29 19.91 24.41
N ALA A 57 0.03 19.68 24.49
CA ALA A 57 1.00 20.71 24.85
C ALA A 57 1.02 21.89 23.85
N LEU A 58 0.77 21.61 22.58
CA LEU A 58 0.65 22.61 21.51
C LEU A 58 -0.71 23.32 21.48
N GLY A 59 -1.63 22.97 22.39
CA GLY A 59 -2.92 23.62 22.56
C GLY A 59 -4.02 23.14 21.60
N ALA A 60 -3.96 21.90 21.11
CA ALA A 60 -5.13 21.27 20.51
C ALA A 60 -6.28 21.19 21.54
N SER A 61 -7.51 21.53 21.15
CA SER A 61 -8.67 21.46 22.06
C SER A 61 -9.08 20.02 22.35
N ARG A 62 -8.79 19.11 21.42
CA ARG A 62 -8.97 17.67 21.54
C ARG A 62 -7.96 16.92 20.67
N HIS A 63 -7.56 15.75 21.14
CA HIS A 63 -6.82 14.77 20.35
C HIS A 63 -7.62 13.46 20.27
N VAL A 64 -7.60 12.79 19.12
CA VAL A 64 -8.20 11.47 18.93
C VAL A 64 -7.20 10.57 18.20
N SER A 65 -6.84 9.45 18.81
CA SER A 65 -6.12 8.38 18.14
C SER A 65 -7.12 7.32 17.65
N ILE A 66 -7.08 6.99 16.36
CA ILE A 66 -8.01 6.06 15.71
C ILE A 66 -7.23 4.82 15.26
N ASP A 67 -7.51 3.65 15.82
CA ASP A 67 -6.96 2.39 15.29
C ASP A 67 -7.68 2.01 14.01
N ALA A 68 -6.93 1.99 12.90
CA ALA A 68 -7.44 1.70 11.57
C ALA A 68 -6.75 0.49 10.92
N LYS A 69 -5.96 -0.30 11.66
CA LYS A 69 -5.19 -1.42 11.09
C LYS A 69 -6.08 -2.50 10.48
N ALA A 70 -7.14 -2.89 11.18
CA ALA A 70 -8.11 -3.87 10.68
C ALA A 70 -8.85 -3.34 9.43
N ALA A 71 -9.33 -2.10 9.49
CA ALA A 71 -10.01 -1.47 8.36
C ALA A 71 -9.11 -1.33 7.13
N LEU A 72 -7.83 -0.98 7.32
CA LEU A 72 -6.82 -0.95 6.26
C LEU A 72 -6.65 -2.33 5.64
N PHE A 73 -6.53 -3.35 6.49
CA PHE A 73 -6.35 -4.71 6.01
C PHE A 73 -7.54 -5.16 5.16
N ASP A 74 -8.74 -5.07 5.73
CA ASP A 74 -9.95 -5.61 5.11
C ASP A 74 -10.32 -4.87 3.82
N ARG A 75 -10.13 -3.56 3.75
CA ARG A 75 -10.61 -2.77 2.62
C ARG A 75 -9.59 -2.57 1.51
N PHE A 76 -8.30 -2.63 1.84
CA PHE A 76 -7.24 -2.30 0.89
C PHE A 76 -6.25 -3.43 0.74
N VAL A 77 -5.57 -3.83 1.82
CA VAL A 77 -4.49 -4.83 1.76
C VAL A 77 -5.00 -6.17 1.22
N ARG A 78 -6.19 -6.61 1.65
CA ARG A 78 -6.84 -7.82 1.15
C ARG A 78 -6.96 -7.77 -0.38
N VAL A 79 -7.45 -6.67 -0.92
CA VAL A 79 -7.63 -6.50 -2.38
C VAL A 79 -6.27 -6.41 -3.08
N LEU A 80 -5.27 -5.76 -2.48
CA LEU A 80 -3.91 -5.71 -3.02
C LEU A 80 -3.27 -7.11 -3.11
N ILE A 81 -3.51 -7.98 -2.13
CA ILE A 81 -3.08 -9.39 -2.15
C ILE A 81 -3.84 -10.15 -3.22
N GLN A 82 -5.17 -10.12 -3.20
CA GLN A 82 -6.03 -10.83 -4.15
C GLN A 82 -5.74 -10.40 -5.62
N GLY A 83 -5.41 -9.13 -5.82
CA GLY A 83 -5.02 -8.57 -7.10
C GLY A 83 -3.57 -8.85 -7.51
N ASN A 84 -2.70 -9.34 -6.63
CA ASN A 84 -1.24 -9.40 -6.82
C ASN A 84 -0.62 -8.04 -7.21
N VAL A 85 -1.10 -6.96 -6.59
CA VAL A 85 -0.79 -5.60 -7.06
C VAL A 85 0.65 -5.22 -6.76
N LEU A 86 1.45 -5.07 -7.82
CA LEU A 86 2.80 -4.53 -7.80
C LEU A 86 2.95 -3.46 -8.88
N ARG A 87 3.03 -2.19 -8.48
CA ARG A 87 3.25 -1.09 -9.42
C ARG A 87 4.61 -1.22 -10.08
N GLY A 88 4.62 -1.13 -11.41
CA GLY A 88 5.83 -1.38 -12.21
C GLY A 88 6.37 -2.81 -12.03
N ARG A 89 5.54 -3.75 -11.54
CA ARG A 89 5.93 -5.12 -11.15
C ARG A 89 6.95 -5.19 -10.00
N VAL A 90 7.10 -4.11 -9.24
CA VAL A 90 8.11 -4.00 -8.17
C VAL A 90 7.51 -3.51 -6.86
N TYR A 91 6.74 -2.42 -6.88
CA TYR A 91 6.35 -1.71 -5.66
C TYR A 91 4.93 -2.07 -5.16
N PRO A 92 4.75 -2.54 -3.92
CA PRO A 92 3.46 -3.01 -3.41
C PRO A 92 2.49 -1.91 -2.93
N LEU A 93 2.71 -0.65 -3.29
CA LEU A 93 1.83 0.49 -2.94
C LEU A 93 1.68 0.76 -1.43
N SER A 94 2.75 0.58 -0.64
CA SER A 94 2.76 0.67 0.84
C SER A 94 2.21 1.96 1.48
N VAL A 95 2.02 3.07 0.75
CA VAL A 95 1.51 4.35 1.32
C VAL A 95 0.16 4.78 0.74
N SER A 96 -0.14 4.42 -0.51
CA SER A 96 -1.28 4.99 -1.24
C SER A 96 -2.62 4.70 -0.56
N ALA A 97 -2.86 3.44 -0.21
CA ALA A 97 -4.06 2.99 0.49
C ALA A 97 -4.22 3.65 1.87
N GLU A 98 -3.10 3.78 2.59
CA GLU A 98 -3.08 4.32 3.94
C GLU A 98 -3.56 5.77 3.95
N ARG A 99 -3.08 6.60 3.03
CA ARG A 99 -3.51 8.01 2.94
C ARG A 99 -5.00 8.17 2.65
N VAL A 100 -5.56 7.32 1.80
CA VAL A 100 -7.00 7.35 1.50
C VAL A 100 -7.81 7.00 2.76
N LEU A 101 -7.42 5.97 3.50
CA LEU A 101 -8.10 5.59 4.74
C LEU A 101 -7.92 6.65 5.84
N GLN A 102 -6.73 7.22 5.98
CA GLN A 102 -6.47 8.31 6.94
C GLN A 102 -7.35 9.53 6.64
N ALA A 103 -7.44 9.94 5.38
CA ALA A 103 -8.31 11.01 4.96
C ALA A 103 -9.79 10.70 5.23
N GLU A 104 -10.23 9.47 4.96
CA GLU A 104 -11.59 9.03 5.27
C GLU A 104 -11.91 9.15 6.76
N ARG A 105 -11.08 8.56 7.64
CA ARG A 105 -11.31 8.59 9.09
C ARG A 105 -11.30 10.00 9.65
N VAL A 106 -10.44 10.87 9.11
CA VAL A 106 -10.43 12.30 9.47
C VAL A 106 -11.71 12.98 8.97
N ALA A 107 -12.18 12.71 7.76
CA ALA A 107 -13.42 13.29 7.24
C ALA A 107 -14.65 12.86 8.04
N GLU A 108 -14.75 11.57 8.39
CA GLU A 108 -15.81 11.02 9.23
C GLU A 108 -15.82 11.68 10.60
N LEU A 109 -14.67 11.70 11.29
CA LEU A 109 -14.56 12.31 12.61
C LEU A 109 -14.85 13.83 12.57
N ALA A 110 -14.43 14.53 11.51
CA ALA A 110 -14.73 15.95 11.35
C ALA A 110 -16.25 16.22 11.29
N LYS A 111 -17.00 15.37 10.60
CA LYS A 111 -18.47 15.47 10.55
C LYS A 111 -19.09 15.17 11.92
N GLU A 112 -18.65 14.11 12.58
CA GLU A 112 -19.15 13.72 13.91
C GLU A 112 -18.94 14.83 14.96
N LEU A 113 -17.82 15.54 14.86
CA LEU A 113 -17.46 16.63 15.78
C LEU A 113 -18.02 18.01 15.36
N GLY A 114 -18.74 18.07 14.23
CA GLY A 114 -19.30 19.32 13.71
C GLY A 114 -18.24 20.34 13.31
N CYS A 115 -17.09 19.88 12.81
CA CYS A 115 -16.04 20.75 12.31
C CYS A 115 -16.49 21.49 11.04
N ALA A 116 -16.04 22.72 10.88
CA ALA A 116 -16.26 23.51 9.66
C ALA A 116 -15.24 23.19 8.57
N ALA A 117 -14.08 22.64 8.96
CA ALA A 117 -12.98 22.35 8.05
C ALA A 117 -12.14 21.15 8.51
N VAL A 118 -11.39 20.60 7.56
CA VAL A 118 -10.31 19.64 7.78
C VAL A 118 -8.97 20.25 7.38
N ALA A 119 -7.89 19.75 7.96
CA ALA A 119 -6.53 20.17 7.62
C ALA A 119 -5.55 19.00 7.50
N HIS A 120 -4.51 19.19 6.69
CA HIS A 120 -3.39 18.25 6.57
C HIS A 120 -2.07 18.99 6.27
N GLY A 121 -0.94 18.35 6.60
CA GLY A 121 0.41 18.93 6.45
C GLY A 121 1.13 18.55 5.16
N SER A 122 0.43 18.19 4.08
CA SER A 122 1.09 17.75 2.85
C SER A 122 1.71 18.93 2.08
N THR A 123 2.84 18.67 1.42
CA THR A 123 3.51 19.63 0.54
C THR A 123 2.85 19.70 -0.85
N ALA A 124 3.19 20.73 -1.63
CA ALA A 124 2.76 20.88 -3.02
C ALA A 124 3.46 19.91 -4.00
N ALA A 125 4.53 19.23 -3.56
CA ALA A 125 5.39 18.41 -4.43
C ALA A 125 5.05 16.91 -4.39
N GLY A 126 4.30 16.47 -3.37
CA GLY A 126 3.99 15.06 -3.14
C GLY A 126 2.62 14.64 -3.64
N ASN A 127 2.46 13.32 -3.86
CA ASN A 127 1.18 12.69 -4.21
C ASN A 127 0.15 12.76 -3.06
N ASP A 128 0.62 12.82 -1.81
CA ASP A 128 -0.24 12.71 -0.63
C ASP A 128 -1.25 13.86 -0.53
N GLN A 129 -0.91 15.06 -1.01
CA GLN A 129 -1.89 16.16 -1.07
C GLN A 129 -3.10 15.79 -1.94
N VAL A 130 -2.88 15.09 -3.07
CA VAL A 130 -3.95 14.76 -4.02
C VAL A 130 -4.83 13.68 -3.42
N ARG A 131 -4.24 12.74 -2.68
CA ARG A 131 -4.96 11.67 -1.98
C ARG A 131 -5.83 12.23 -0.85
N PHE A 132 -5.29 13.12 -0.02
CA PHE A 132 -6.05 13.77 1.04
C PHE A 132 -7.15 14.67 0.46
N ASP A 133 -6.81 15.60 -0.44
CA ASP A 133 -7.79 16.52 -1.04
C ASP A 133 -8.88 15.77 -1.79
N GLY A 134 -8.52 14.76 -2.59
CA GLY A 134 -9.47 13.96 -3.35
C GLY A 134 -10.46 13.23 -2.45
N ALA A 135 -9.96 12.56 -1.40
CA ALA A 135 -10.81 11.88 -0.42
C ALA A 135 -11.69 12.86 0.35
N PHE A 136 -11.16 14.00 0.82
CA PHE A 136 -11.95 15.02 1.51
C PHE A 136 -13.03 15.61 0.61
N ARG A 137 -12.72 15.92 -0.65
CA ARG A 137 -13.71 16.43 -1.61
C ARG A 137 -14.79 15.41 -1.93
N ALA A 138 -14.45 14.13 -2.03
CA ALA A 138 -15.41 13.06 -2.30
C ALA A 138 -16.33 12.80 -1.09
N LEU A 139 -15.74 12.71 0.11
CA LEU A 139 -16.46 12.28 1.31
C LEU A 139 -17.10 13.41 2.07
N ALA A 140 -16.48 14.58 2.11
CA ALA A 140 -16.91 15.72 2.91
C ALA A 140 -16.87 17.03 2.08
N PRO A 141 -17.61 17.11 0.95
CA PRO A 141 -17.53 18.24 0.01
C PRO A 141 -17.90 19.60 0.61
N HIS A 142 -18.60 19.62 1.74
CA HIS A 142 -19.01 20.84 2.44
C HIS A 142 -17.94 21.38 3.40
N LEU A 143 -16.93 20.59 3.76
CA LEU A 143 -15.86 21.03 4.65
C LEU A 143 -14.80 21.80 3.87
N ALA A 144 -14.36 22.94 4.41
CA ALA A 144 -13.17 23.60 3.86
C ALA A 144 -11.92 22.72 4.09
N ILE A 145 -10.95 22.81 3.18
CA ILE A 145 -9.68 22.07 3.28
C ILE A 145 -8.55 23.07 3.50
N HIS A 146 -7.84 22.95 4.61
CA HIS A 146 -6.64 23.73 4.89
C HIS A 146 -5.37 22.88 4.72
N ALA A 147 -4.46 23.36 3.87
CA ALA A 147 -3.14 22.76 3.68
C ALA A 147 -2.05 23.83 3.83
N PRO A 148 -1.75 24.31 5.07
CA PRO A 148 -0.86 25.45 5.28
C PRO A 148 0.54 25.29 4.67
N ILE A 149 1.13 24.09 4.78
CA ILE A 149 2.46 23.77 4.22
C ILE A 149 2.49 24.02 2.72
N ARG A 150 1.51 23.47 1.99
CA ARG A 150 1.34 23.70 0.56
C ARG A 150 1.04 25.17 0.23
N ALA A 151 0.12 25.79 0.97
CA ALA A 151 -0.37 27.13 0.66
C ALA A 151 0.70 28.22 0.85
N LEU A 152 1.55 28.05 1.88
CA LEU A 152 2.63 28.99 2.17
C LEU A 152 3.91 28.69 1.39
N GLY A 153 4.19 27.41 1.11
CA GLY A 153 5.39 26.99 0.39
C GLY A 153 6.69 27.39 1.09
N TRP A 154 6.70 27.43 2.43
CA TRP A 154 7.89 27.84 3.17
C TRP A 154 8.95 26.73 3.17
N PRO A 155 10.24 27.09 3.15
CA PRO A 155 11.30 26.14 3.48
C PRO A 155 11.13 25.62 4.91
N ARG A 156 11.51 24.36 5.17
CA ARG A 156 11.38 23.73 6.51
C ARG A 156 12.14 24.49 7.59
N GLU A 157 13.28 25.09 7.25
CA GLU A 157 14.08 25.91 8.16
C GLU A 157 13.30 27.13 8.64
N LYS A 158 12.51 27.73 7.74
CA LYS A 158 11.64 28.87 8.08
C LYS A 158 10.47 28.43 8.95
N GLU A 159 9.86 27.28 8.68
CA GLU A 159 8.81 26.70 9.52
C GLU A 159 9.32 26.42 10.95
N ALA A 160 10.52 25.84 11.05
CA ALA A 160 11.15 25.56 12.33
C ALA A 160 11.50 26.84 13.10
N ALA A 161 12.05 27.86 12.43
CA ALA A 161 12.34 29.15 13.05
C ALA A 161 11.07 29.85 13.56
N TRP A 162 9.99 29.82 12.77
CA TRP A 162 8.70 30.40 13.14
C TRP A 162 8.09 29.74 14.38
N LEU A 163 8.28 28.42 14.53
CA LEU A 163 7.87 27.67 15.73
C LEU A 163 8.77 27.98 16.94
N ALA A 164 10.08 28.12 16.72
CA ALA A 164 11.02 28.46 17.78
C ALA A 164 10.74 29.85 18.39
N GLU A 165 10.36 30.83 17.57
CA GLU A 165 9.91 32.16 18.03
C GLU A 165 8.70 32.10 18.97
N ARG A 166 7.95 31.00 18.97
CA ARG A 166 6.78 30.74 19.83
C ARG A 166 7.08 29.79 20.99
N GLY A 167 8.36 29.47 21.23
CA GLY A 167 8.78 28.52 22.24
C GLY A 167 8.35 27.08 21.96
N VAL A 168 8.02 26.74 20.70
CA VAL A 168 7.66 25.38 20.32
C VAL A 168 8.90 24.63 19.88
N GLU A 169 9.36 23.72 20.73
CA GLU A 169 10.44 22.81 20.36
C GLU A 169 9.95 21.76 19.36
N VAL A 170 10.60 21.72 18.21
CA VAL A 170 10.40 20.67 17.22
C VAL A 170 11.54 19.66 17.36
N PRO A 171 11.24 18.35 17.49
CA PRO A 171 12.25 17.32 17.49
C PRO A 171 13.09 17.49 16.23
N SER A 172 14.41 17.51 16.38
CA SER A 172 15.34 17.51 15.26
C SER A 172 15.30 16.15 14.56
N ARG A 173 14.18 15.76 13.98
CA ARG A 173 14.17 14.78 12.90
C ARG A 173 14.58 15.50 11.62
N THR A 174 15.80 16.05 11.62
CA THR A 174 16.60 16.24 10.41
C THR A 174 17.11 14.87 9.95
N ALA A 175 16.20 13.91 9.83
CA ALA A 175 16.53 12.69 9.13
C ALA A 175 16.72 13.11 7.67
N ALA A 176 17.89 12.76 7.12
CA ALA A 176 18.23 12.84 5.72
C ALA A 176 17.10 12.40 4.78
N TYR A 177 16.23 11.50 5.26
CA TYR A 177 15.14 10.89 4.52
C TYR A 177 13.79 11.12 5.19
N SER A 178 12.77 11.21 4.35
CA SER A 178 11.37 11.08 4.72
C SER A 178 10.99 9.61 4.74
N VAL A 179 10.65 9.10 5.91
CA VAL A 179 10.24 7.71 6.13
C VAL A 179 8.73 7.68 6.42
N ASN A 180 7.98 6.92 5.62
CA ASN A 180 6.58 6.60 5.93
C ASN A 180 6.48 5.10 6.16
N ALA A 181 6.32 4.70 7.42
CA ALA A 181 6.08 3.33 7.82
C ALA A 181 4.58 3.14 8.07
N GLY A 182 4.06 1.99 7.63
CA GLY A 182 2.69 1.58 7.81
C GLY A 182 2.56 0.07 7.94
N LEU A 183 1.33 -0.44 8.04
CA LEU A 183 1.07 -1.88 8.11
C LEU A 183 1.59 -2.60 6.88
N TRP A 184 1.39 -2.03 5.68
CA TRP A 184 1.69 -2.71 4.43
C TRP A 184 3.16 -2.56 4.00
N GLY A 185 3.88 -1.59 4.56
CA GLY A 185 5.33 -1.50 4.38
C GLY A 185 5.85 -0.09 4.63
N THR A 186 7.14 0.08 4.41
CA THR A 186 7.83 1.35 4.63
C THR A 186 8.31 1.93 3.31
N THR A 187 8.16 3.23 3.12
CA THR A 187 8.79 3.99 2.03
C THR A 187 9.82 4.97 2.57
N VAL A 188 10.87 5.18 1.80
CA VAL A 188 11.99 6.07 2.10
C VAL A 188 12.23 6.95 0.88
N GLY A 189 12.17 8.27 1.07
CA GLY A 189 12.42 9.27 0.03
C GLY A 189 13.35 10.38 0.52
N GLY A 190 14.04 11.02 -0.41
CA GLY A 190 15.03 12.06 -0.15
C GLY A 190 16.43 11.67 -0.62
N ARG A 191 17.32 12.67 -0.71
CA ARG A 191 18.74 12.53 -1.08
C ARG A 191 18.98 11.66 -2.32
N GLU A 192 19.53 10.46 -2.17
CA GLU A 192 19.90 9.56 -3.26
C GLU A 192 18.69 9.16 -4.09
N THR A 193 17.46 9.23 -3.55
CA THR A 193 16.27 8.99 -4.37
C THR A 193 15.98 10.12 -5.37
N HIS A 194 16.65 11.28 -5.30
CA HIS A 194 16.51 12.36 -6.29
C HIS A 194 17.39 12.15 -7.53
N ASP A 195 18.40 11.28 -7.44
CA ASP A 195 19.29 10.94 -8.55
C ASP A 195 19.04 9.49 -8.96
N PRO A 196 18.70 9.18 -10.22
CA PRO A 196 18.44 7.80 -10.65
C PRO A 196 19.68 6.89 -10.58
N TRP A 197 20.89 7.45 -10.54
CA TRP A 197 22.15 6.71 -10.54
C TRP A 197 22.63 6.31 -9.14
N LEU A 198 22.30 7.09 -8.11
CA LEU A 198 22.79 6.85 -6.75
C LEU A 198 22.08 5.66 -6.09
N ALA A 199 22.84 4.78 -5.43
CA ALA A 199 22.28 3.71 -4.61
C ALA A 199 21.77 4.27 -3.27
N VAL A 200 20.61 3.80 -2.82
CA VAL A 200 20.07 4.19 -1.51
C VAL A 200 20.85 3.43 -0.42
N PRO A 201 21.50 4.13 0.53
CA PRO A 201 22.33 3.47 1.54
C PRO A 201 21.48 2.75 2.58
N GLU A 202 22.06 1.74 3.22
CA GLU A 202 21.40 0.96 4.28
C GLU A 202 20.95 1.83 5.47
N SER A 203 21.67 2.91 5.76
CA SER A 203 21.34 3.89 6.81
C SER A 203 20.08 4.71 6.52
N ALA A 204 19.55 4.65 5.29
CA ALA A 204 18.29 5.30 4.93
C ALA A 204 17.06 4.54 5.47
N PHE A 205 17.21 3.24 5.74
CA PHE A 205 16.13 2.40 6.25
C PHE A 205 16.05 2.48 7.78
N PRO A 206 14.84 2.40 8.39
CA PRO A 206 14.68 2.60 9.84
C PRO A 206 15.41 1.60 10.73
N ALA A 207 15.69 0.40 10.22
CA ALA A 207 16.43 -0.63 10.92
C ALA A 207 17.43 -1.26 9.96
N PRO A 208 18.64 -1.66 10.42
CA PRO A 208 19.53 -2.49 9.62
C PRO A 208 18.92 -3.90 9.44
N PRO A 209 19.30 -4.65 8.40
CA PRO A 209 18.91 -6.05 8.26
C PRO A 209 19.50 -6.86 9.43
N GLU A 210 18.66 -7.64 10.12
CA GLU A 210 19.03 -8.26 11.40
C GLU A 210 19.85 -9.58 11.26
N GLY A 211 20.04 -10.12 10.05
CA GLY A 211 20.78 -11.37 9.89
C GLY A 211 21.02 -11.84 8.46
N LEU A 212 22.14 -11.43 7.85
CA LEU A 212 22.65 -12.04 6.60
C LEU A 212 23.23 -13.47 6.80
N ALA A 213 23.30 -13.96 8.05
CA ALA A 213 23.91 -15.24 8.43
C ALA A 213 22.90 -16.27 8.97
N LEU A 214 21.60 -16.10 8.71
CA LEU A 214 20.59 -17.07 9.13
C LEU A 214 20.55 -18.29 8.21
N GLU A 215 20.45 -19.48 8.82
CA GLU A 215 20.18 -20.71 8.07
C GLU A 215 18.86 -20.62 7.31
N PRO A 216 18.81 -21.15 6.07
CA PRO A 216 17.58 -21.18 5.31
C PRO A 216 16.47 -21.93 6.02
N ARG A 217 15.25 -21.40 5.96
CA ARG A 217 14.07 -21.96 6.65
C ARG A 217 12.87 -21.98 5.73
N ASP A 218 12.03 -22.99 5.89
CA ASP A 218 10.71 -23.04 5.27
C ASP A 218 9.67 -22.31 6.12
N ALA A 219 8.76 -21.60 5.46
CA ALA A 219 7.57 -21.01 6.05
C ALA A 219 6.34 -21.38 5.21
N VAL A 220 5.20 -21.66 5.84
CA VAL A 220 3.96 -22.02 5.14
C VAL A 220 2.90 -20.96 5.36
N LEU A 221 2.42 -20.36 4.27
CA LEU A 221 1.32 -19.40 4.25
C LEU A 221 0.03 -20.10 3.87
N GLY A 222 -1.00 -19.98 4.73
CA GLY A 222 -2.34 -20.48 4.44
C GLY A 222 -3.26 -19.36 3.97
N PHE A 223 -4.09 -19.66 2.97
CA PHE A 223 -5.05 -18.75 2.37
C PHE A 223 -6.45 -19.36 2.40
N ALA A 224 -7.45 -18.52 2.62
CA ALA A 224 -8.87 -18.83 2.45
C ALA A 224 -9.51 -17.74 1.60
N GLN A 225 -10.07 -18.13 0.45
CA GLN A 225 -10.66 -17.21 -0.53
C GLN A 225 -9.74 -16.01 -0.88
N GLY A 226 -8.46 -16.29 -1.12
CA GLY A 226 -7.42 -15.30 -1.44
C GLY A 226 -6.92 -14.48 -0.26
N VAL A 227 -7.50 -14.63 0.93
CA VAL A 227 -7.09 -13.91 2.14
C VAL A 227 -6.08 -14.75 2.93
N PRO A 228 -4.92 -14.21 3.34
CA PRO A 228 -4.02 -14.95 4.21
C PRO A 228 -4.64 -15.12 5.61
N VAL A 229 -4.63 -16.34 6.12
CA VAL A 229 -5.29 -16.71 7.39
C VAL A 229 -4.35 -17.39 8.39
N SER A 230 -3.18 -17.88 7.96
CA SER A 230 -2.23 -18.56 8.84
C SER A 230 -0.78 -18.48 8.37
N LEU A 231 0.13 -18.57 9.34
CA LEU A 231 1.57 -18.74 9.14
C LEU A 231 2.04 -19.98 9.92
N ASP A 232 2.69 -20.92 9.25
CA ASP A 232 3.14 -22.21 9.80
C ASP A 232 2.02 -22.99 10.51
N GLY A 233 0.84 -23.01 9.89
CA GLY A 233 -0.36 -23.67 10.42
C GLY A 233 -1.01 -22.96 11.61
N ARG A 234 -0.47 -21.82 12.08
CA ARG A 234 -1.04 -21.04 13.18
C ARG A 234 -1.97 -19.96 12.61
N PRO A 235 -3.28 -19.97 12.97
CA PRO A 235 -4.20 -18.91 12.57
C PRO A 235 -3.74 -17.56 13.11
N SER A 236 -3.88 -16.51 12.29
CA SER A 236 -3.53 -15.15 12.68
C SER A 236 -4.45 -14.16 11.96
N PRO A 237 -4.97 -13.12 12.66
CA PRO A 237 -5.65 -12.01 12.00
C PRO A 237 -4.74 -11.35 10.96
N GLY A 238 -5.36 -10.75 9.93
CA GLY A 238 -4.65 -10.14 8.81
C GLY A 238 -3.53 -9.16 9.21
N PRO A 239 -3.82 -8.13 10.03
CA PRO A 239 -2.81 -7.19 10.49
C PRO A 239 -1.64 -7.86 11.24
N ASP A 240 -1.95 -8.81 12.13
CA ASP A 240 -0.95 -9.51 12.93
C ASP A 240 -0.09 -10.44 12.06
N LEU A 241 -0.69 -11.07 11.05
CA LEU A 241 0.00 -11.92 10.09
C LEU A 241 0.99 -11.09 9.26
N VAL A 242 0.55 -9.92 8.79
CA VAL A 242 1.42 -8.97 8.07
C VAL A 242 2.57 -8.51 8.95
N ALA A 243 2.32 -8.16 10.21
CA ALA A 243 3.36 -7.77 11.17
C ALA A 243 4.36 -8.91 11.44
N ALA A 244 3.87 -10.14 11.64
CA ALA A 244 4.71 -11.32 11.84
C ALA A 244 5.59 -11.62 10.62
N LEU A 245 5.06 -11.46 9.41
CA LEU A 245 5.83 -11.60 8.18
C LEU A 245 6.84 -10.48 7.98
N HIS A 246 6.54 -9.26 8.40
CA HIS A 246 7.53 -8.20 8.40
C HIS A 246 8.70 -8.54 9.31
N ALA A 247 8.43 -8.99 10.55
CA ALA A 247 9.46 -9.42 11.48
C ALA A 247 10.29 -10.59 10.92
N LEU A 248 9.63 -11.61 10.36
CA LEU A 248 10.32 -12.76 9.76
C LEU A 248 11.18 -12.34 8.57
N GLY A 249 10.65 -11.55 7.63
CA GLY A 249 11.37 -11.17 6.42
C GLY A 249 12.53 -10.20 6.69
N ARG A 250 12.39 -9.27 7.64
CA ARG A 250 13.48 -8.37 8.07
C ARG A 250 14.69 -9.13 8.61
N ARG A 251 14.46 -10.19 9.36
CA ARG A 251 15.52 -11.07 9.86
C ARG A 251 16.37 -11.67 8.74
N TYR A 252 15.76 -11.97 7.59
CA TYR A 252 16.45 -12.47 6.40
C TYR A 252 16.89 -11.36 5.42
N GLY A 253 16.74 -10.08 5.77
CA GLY A 253 17.09 -8.96 4.88
C GLY A 253 16.21 -8.83 3.64
N LEU A 254 14.94 -9.27 3.72
CA LEU A 254 14.01 -9.30 2.59
C LEU A 254 13.24 -8.00 2.44
N GLY A 255 12.72 -7.78 1.23
CA GLY A 255 11.69 -6.78 0.98
C GLY A 255 12.19 -5.38 0.65
N ARG A 256 13.52 -5.17 0.56
CA ARG A 256 14.07 -3.89 0.14
C ARG A 256 14.14 -3.76 -1.37
N GLY A 257 13.78 -2.58 -1.87
CA GLY A 257 13.82 -2.28 -3.28
C GLY A 257 13.73 -0.79 -3.56
N VAL A 258 13.86 -0.43 -4.83
CA VAL A 258 13.67 0.93 -5.32
C VAL A 258 12.70 0.88 -6.49
N HIS A 259 11.79 1.84 -6.53
CA HIS A 259 10.84 2.01 -7.62
C HIS A 259 11.00 3.40 -8.23
N LEU A 260 11.28 3.44 -9.53
CA LEU A 260 11.20 4.65 -10.37
C LEU A 260 9.91 4.54 -11.19
N GLY A 261 9.04 5.54 -11.08
CA GLY A 261 7.80 5.57 -11.85
C GLY A 261 7.19 6.95 -11.91
N ASP A 262 6.01 7.05 -12.51
CA ASP A 262 5.29 8.31 -12.60
C ASP A 262 4.66 8.71 -11.26
N THR A 263 4.55 10.01 -11.02
CA THR A 263 3.75 10.58 -9.94
C THR A 263 2.39 11.01 -10.48
N ILE A 264 1.45 11.28 -9.58
CA ILE A 264 0.12 11.80 -9.94
C ILE A 264 0.24 13.16 -10.66
N LEU A 265 1.29 13.91 -10.34
CA LEU A 265 1.57 15.23 -10.90
C LEU A 265 2.29 15.17 -12.27
N GLY A 266 2.47 13.98 -12.85
CA GLY A 266 3.03 13.80 -14.20
C GLY A 266 4.55 13.87 -14.30
N ILE A 267 5.27 13.92 -13.17
CA ILE A 267 6.74 13.84 -13.15
C ILE A 267 7.21 12.43 -12.80
N LYS A 268 8.50 12.13 -13.02
CA LYS A 268 9.10 10.91 -12.46
C LYS A 268 9.38 11.09 -10.98
N GLY A 269 9.09 10.06 -10.20
CA GLY A 269 9.46 9.94 -8.79
C GLY A 269 10.18 8.62 -8.55
N ARG A 270 11.19 8.66 -7.69
CA ARG A 270 11.95 7.48 -7.25
C ARG A 270 11.85 7.36 -5.74
N VAL A 271 11.55 6.16 -5.28
CA VAL A 271 11.32 5.86 -3.86
C VAL A 271 11.96 4.52 -3.50
N ALA A 272 12.66 4.46 -2.38
CA ALA A 272 13.06 3.20 -1.78
C ALA A 272 11.94 2.67 -0.89
N PHE A 273 11.86 1.35 -0.72
CA PHE A 273 10.87 0.74 0.15
C PHE A 273 11.44 -0.48 0.87
N GLU A 274 10.85 -0.80 2.02
CA GLU A 274 11.03 -2.06 2.74
C GLU A 274 9.65 -2.68 2.99
N ALA A 275 9.35 -3.75 2.25
CA ALA A 275 8.04 -4.38 2.22
C ALA A 275 8.12 -5.92 2.15
N PRO A 276 8.77 -6.62 3.11
CA PRO A 276 8.92 -8.06 3.06
C PRO A 276 7.59 -8.83 3.07
N ALA A 277 6.62 -8.43 3.90
CA ALA A 277 5.34 -9.13 3.98
C ALA A 277 4.54 -9.08 2.67
N PRO A 278 4.35 -7.91 2.01
CA PRO A 278 3.69 -7.87 0.71
C PRO A 278 4.35 -8.75 -0.35
N LEU A 279 5.69 -8.69 -0.47
CA LEU A 279 6.37 -9.44 -1.53
C LEU A 279 6.21 -10.96 -1.32
N MET A 280 6.34 -11.43 -0.08
CA MET A 280 6.12 -12.85 0.25
C MET A 280 4.66 -13.27 0.04
N LEU A 281 3.70 -12.46 0.50
CA LEU A 281 2.27 -12.74 0.37
C LEU A 281 1.84 -12.78 -1.10
N ILE A 282 2.24 -11.78 -1.90
CA ILE A 282 1.87 -11.68 -3.32
C ILE A 282 2.48 -12.84 -4.10
N ALA A 283 3.76 -13.18 -3.88
CA ALA A 283 4.39 -14.30 -4.58
C ALA A 283 3.73 -15.64 -4.24
N ALA A 284 3.43 -15.88 -2.96
CA ALA A 284 2.74 -17.07 -2.49
C ALA A 284 1.31 -17.17 -3.06
N HIS A 285 0.57 -16.06 -2.99
CA HIS A 285 -0.79 -15.97 -3.49
C HIS A 285 -0.86 -16.20 -5.01
N GLN A 286 0.02 -15.56 -5.77
CA GLN A 286 0.10 -15.71 -7.22
C GLN A 286 0.38 -17.16 -7.64
N GLU A 287 1.25 -17.87 -6.91
CA GLU A 287 1.53 -19.27 -7.21
C GLU A 287 0.33 -20.18 -6.89
N LEU A 288 -0.38 -19.90 -5.79
CA LEU A 288 -1.61 -20.61 -5.44
C LEU A 288 -2.71 -20.38 -6.48
N GLU A 289 -2.84 -19.18 -7.02
CA GLU A 289 -3.80 -18.88 -8.07
C GLU A 289 -3.52 -19.66 -9.36
N LYS A 290 -2.26 -19.84 -9.75
CA LYS A 290 -1.91 -20.66 -10.94
C LYS A 290 -2.41 -22.10 -10.81
N LEU A 291 -2.46 -22.63 -9.59
CA LEU A 291 -2.96 -23.97 -9.31
C LEU A 291 -4.50 -24.06 -9.37
N VAL A 292 -5.20 -22.97 -9.07
CA VAL A 292 -6.65 -22.96 -8.80
C VAL A 292 -7.47 -22.32 -9.93
N LEU A 293 -6.96 -21.24 -10.53
CA LEU A 293 -7.67 -20.47 -11.55
C LEU A 293 -7.43 -21.03 -12.94
N THR A 294 -8.44 -20.90 -13.80
CA THR A 294 -8.24 -21.14 -15.23
C THR A 294 -7.41 -20.02 -15.85
N ARG A 295 -6.79 -20.31 -17.01
CA ARG A 295 -5.99 -19.33 -17.77
C ARG A 295 -6.70 -17.99 -17.94
N TRP A 296 -7.97 -17.99 -18.35
CA TRP A 296 -8.71 -16.78 -18.67
C TRP A 296 -9.19 -16.01 -17.43
N GLN A 297 -9.49 -16.71 -16.33
CA GLN A 297 -9.74 -16.06 -15.04
C GLN A 297 -8.50 -15.31 -14.56
N GLY A 298 -7.34 -15.99 -14.57
CA GLY A 298 -6.07 -15.35 -14.20
C GLY A 298 -5.71 -14.18 -15.11
N PHE A 299 -5.88 -14.34 -16.43
CA PHE A 299 -5.61 -13.29 -17.41
C PHE A 299 -6.41 -12.01 -17.11
N TRP A 300 -7.74 -12.09 -17.06
CA TRP A 300 -8.58 -10.91 -16.89
C TRP A 300 -8.46 -10.29 -15.50
N LYS A 301 -8.39 -11.12 -14.46
CA LYS A 301 -8.19 -10.63 -13.09
C LYS A 301 -6.92 -9.81 -12.97
N ASN A 302 -5.80 -10.28 -13.52
CA ASN A 302 -4.53 -9.57 -13.42
C ASN A 302 -4.54 -8.22 -14.17
N HIS A 303 -5.13 -8.15 -15.37
CA HIS A 303 -5.25 -6.88 -16.10
C HIS A 303 -6.08 -5.85 -15.33
N LEU A 304 -7.18 -6.30 -14.73
CA LEU A 304 -8.07 -5.43 -13.96
C LEU A 304 -7.45 -5.04 -12.61
N ALA A 305 -6.70 -5.94 -11.98
CA ALA A 305 -5.96 -5.64 -10.76
C ALA A 305 -4.81 -4.65 -10.98
N ASP A 306 -4.12 -4.72 -12.11
CA ASP A 306 -3.10 -3.74 -12.50
C ASP A 306 -3.72 -2.33 -12.62
N PHE A 307 -4.87 -2.23 -13.29
CA PHE A 307 -5.61 -0.96 -13.39
C PHE A 307 -6.15 -0.49 -12.03
N TYR A 308 -6.69 -1.40 -11.21
CA TYR A 308 -7.10 -1.08 -9.83
C TYR A 308 -5.94 -0.51 -9.01
N GLY A 309 -4.76 -1.14 -9.08
CA GLY A 309 -3.55 -0.66 -8.41
C GLY A 309 -3.11 0.72 -8.87
N GLN A 310 -3.25 1.01 -10.17
CA GLN A 310 -3.02 2.35 -10.71
C GLN A 310 -4.00 3.36 -10.12
N MET A 311 -5.31 3.11 -10.21
CA MET A 311 -6.33 4.01 -9.68
C MET A 311 -6.17 4.28 -8.17
N LEU A 312 -5.83 3.25 -7.40
CA LEU A 312 -5.52 3.41 -5.98
C LEU A 312 -4.27 4.26 -5.75
N HIS A 313 -3.24 4.12 -6.57
CA HIS A 313 -2.05 4.97 -6.52
C HIS A 313 -2.39 6.44 -6.76
N GLU A 314 -3.26 6.70 -7.75
CA GLU A 314 -3.76 8.02 -8.17
C GLU A 314 -4.74 8.64 -7.15
N GLY A 315 -5.09 7.92 -6.07
CA GLY A 315 -6.02 8.44 -5.05
C GLY A 315 -7.49 8.39 -5.46
N LEU A 316 -7.83 7.62 -6.49
CA LEU A 316 -9.17 7.55 -7.08
C LEU A 316 -10.02 6.40 -6.49
N TYR A 317 -9.79 6.05 -5.23
CA TYR A 317 -10.44 4.90 -4.57
C TYR A 317 -11.98 4.98 -4.53
N TYR A 318 -12.52 6.20 -4.46
CA TYR A 318 -13.96 6.46 -4.42
C TYR A 318 -14.62 6.55 -5.80
N ASP A 319 -13.84 6.39 -6.88
CA ASP A 319 -14.44 6.24 -8.20
C ASP A 319 -15.27 4.93 -8.22
N PRO A 320 -16.53 4.94 -8.71
CA PRO A 320 -17.38 3.76 -8.75
C PRO A 320 -16.73 2.54 -9.41
N VAL A 321 -15.85 2.74 -10.40
CA VAL A 321 -15.15 1.64 -11.08
C VAL A 321 -14.35 0.79 -10.09
N MET A 322 -13.87 1.37 -8.99
CA MET A 322 -13.13 0.64 -7.97
C MET A 322 -13.97 -0.45 -7.32
N ARG A 323 -15.28 -0.22 -7.09
CA ARG A 323 -16.19 -1.26 -6.56
C ARG A 323 -16.43 -2.36 -7.57
N ASP A 324 -16.56 -2.01 -8.85
CA ASP A 324 -16.76 -2.98 -9.93
C ASP A 324 -15.55 -3.91 -10.09
N LEU A 325 -14.34 -3.34 -10.04
CA LEU A 325 -13.08 -4.10 -10.08
C LEU A 325 -12.94 -5.00 -8.85
N GLU A 326 -13.23 -4.48 -7.66
CA GLU A 326 -13.21 -5.26 -6.42
C GLU A 326 -14.19 -6.44 -6.46
N ALA A 327 -15.38 -6.27 -7.02
CA ALA A 327 -16.36 -7.34 -7.18
C ALA A 327 -15.83 -8.47 -8.09
N LEU A 328 -15.19 -8.12 -9.22
CA LEU A 328 -14.58 -9.11 -10.10
C LEU A 328 -13.39 -9.80 -9.43
N ILE A 329 -12.53 -9.04 -8.75
CA ILE A 329 -11.39 -9.58 -7.98
C ILE A 329 -11.95 -10.56 -6.95
N ALA A 330 -12.89 -10.16 -6.09
CA ALA A 330 -13.48 -11.04 -5.08
C ALA A 330 -14.10 -12.31 -5.67
N SER A 331 -14.80 -12.21 -6.81
CA SER A 331 -15.37 -13.36 -7.52
C SER A 331 -14.29 -14.38 -7.94
N SER A 332 -13.15 -13.89 -8.44
CA SER A 332 -12.02 -14.76 -8.81
C SER A 332 -11.45 -15.55 -7.62
N GLN A 333 -11.60 -15.02 -6.40
CA GLN A 333 -10.96 -15.57 -5.20
C GLN A 333 -11.77 -16.67 -4.52
N THR A 334 -13.01 -16.90 -4.93
CA THR A 334 -13.95 -17.87 -4.32
C THR A 334 -13.37 -19.27 -4.08
N ARG A 335 -12.42 -19.72 -4.91
CA ARG A 335 -11.75 -21.03 -4.79
C ARG A 335 -10.28 -20.96 -4.34
N VAL A 336 -9.72 -19.77 -4.16
CA VAL A 336 -8.30 -19.56 -3.84
C VAL A 336 -8.06 -19.85 -2.35
N THR A 337 -8.17 -21.13 -2.01
CA THR A 337 -8.01 -21.65 -0.65
C THR A 337 -6.96 -22.74 -0.69
N GLY A 338 -5.99 -22.71 0.22
CA GLY A 338 -4.87 -23.64 0.21
C GLY A 338 -3.65 -23.07 0.92
N GLU A 339 -2.50 -23.67 0.66
CA GLU A 339 -1.24 -23.28 1.29
C GLU A 339 -0.12 -23.14 0.26
N ALA A 340 0.78 -22.21 0.52
CA ALA A 340 2.00 -21.97 -0.24
C ALA A 340 3.20 -22.07 0.71
N ARG A 341 4.20 -22.86 0.34
CA ARG A 341 5.46 -22.98 1.07
C ARG A 341 6.51 -22.06 0.46
N LEU A 342 7.13 -21.26 1.31
CA LEU A 342 8.26 -20.39 0.99
C LEU A 342 9.54 -20.98 1.58
N ARG A 343 10.65 -20.89 0.86
CA ARG A 343 12.00 -21.08 1.39
C ARG A 343 12.64 -19.71 1.53
N LEU A 344 12.97 -19.32 2.77
CA LEU A 344 13.62 -18.07 3.10
C LEU A 344 15.13 -18.31 3.26
N ALA A 345 15.94 -17.44 2.68
CA ALA A 345 17.39 -17.41 2.87
C ALA A 345 17.86 -15.94 2.93
N ALA A 346 19.11 -15.71 3.33
CA ALA A 346 19.65 -14.36 3.37
C ALA A 346 19.48 -13.63 2.01
N GLY A 347 18.77 -12.51 2.03
CA GLY A 347 18.51 -11.64 0.89
C GLY A 347 17.55 -12.19 -0.18
N ARG A 348 16.99 -13.40 -0.02
CA ARG A 348 16.06 -13.97 -1.01
C ARG A 348 14.98 -14.89 -0.39
N PHE A 349 13.88 -15.02 -1.10
CA PHE A 349 12.91 -16.07 -0.87
C PHE A 349 12.45 -16.69 -2.19
N GLU A 350 11.94 -17.91 -2.14
CA GLU A 350 11.35 -18.61 -3.27
C GLU A 350 10.09 -19.36 -2.84
N VAL A 351 9.09 -19.45 -3.73
CA VAL A 351 7.94 -20.33 -3.52
C VAL A 351 8.34 -21.74 -3.95
N THR A 352 8.35 -22.70 -3.03
CA THR A 352 8.82 -24.08 -3.27
C THR A 352 7.69 -25.10 -3.42
N GLY A 353 6.44 -24.66 -3.28
CA GLY A 353 5.29 -25.52 -3.52
C GLY A 353 3.98 -24.90 -3.09
N VAL A 354 2.90 -25.38 -3.69
CA VAL A 354 1.53 -25.00 -3.36
C VAL A 354 0.64 -26.24 -3.29
N ARG A 355 -0.37 -26.21 -2.43
CA ARG A 355 -1.41 -27.24 -2.36
C ARG A 355 -2.77 -26.62 -2.10
N SER A 356 -3.81 -27.18 -2.72
CA SER A 356 -5.17 -26.68 -2.61
C SER A 356 -6.19 -27.81 -2.76
N PRO A 357 -7.29 -27.83 -1.99
CA PRO A 357 -8.44 -28.68 -2.26
C PRO A 357 -9.15 -28.36 -3.59
N HIS A 358 -8.86 -27.20 -4.20
CA HIS A 358 -9.45 -26.75 -5.46
C HIS A 358 -8.44 -26.80 -6.63
N SER A 359 -7.41 -27.64 -6.52
CA SER A 359 -6.36 -27.78 -7.53
C SER A 359 -6.93 -28.27 -8.86
N VAL A 360 -6.80 -27.44 -9.90
CA VAL A 360 -7.11 -27.83 -11.29
C VAL A 360 -6.09 -28.88 -11.77
N MET A 361 -4.86 -28.80 -11.28
CA MET A 361 -3.79 -29.78 -11.53
C MET A 361 -4.06 -31.15 -10.91
N ALA A 362 -4.88 -31.24 -9.86
CA ALA A 362 -5.30 -32.53 -9.30
C ALA A 362 -6.51 -33.12 -10.06
N ALA A 363 -7.31 -32.27 -10.72
CA ALA A 363 -8.46 -32.68 -11.52
C ALA A 363 -8.09 -33.14 -12.93
N GLN A 364 -6.90 -32.81 -13.44
CA GLN A 364 -6.43 -33.26 -14.75
C GLN A 364 -6.07 -34.76 -14.72
N ALA A 365 -6.76 -35.56 -15.53
CA ALA A 365 -6.40 -36.96 -15.78
C ALA A 365 -5.27 -37.06 -16.82
N ALA A 366 -4.23 -36.24 -16.65
CA ALA A 366 -3.10 -36.10 -17.56
C ALA A 366 -1.84 -35.65 -16.79
N ALA A 367 -0.68 -36.15 -17.25
CA ALA A 367 0.65 -35.73 -16.84
C ALA A 367 1.33 -35.00 -18.01
N TYR A 368 1.71 -33.74 -17.77
CA TYR A 368 2.30 -32.88 -18.80
C TYR A 368 3.53 -33.53 -19.44
N GLY A 369 3.53 -33.65 -20.77
CA GLY A 369 4.64 -34.23 -21.52
C GLY A 369 4.78 -35.75 -21.44
N GLU A 370 3.94 -36.44 -20.65
CA GLU A 370 4.05 -37.88 -20.42
C GLU A 370 2.83 -38.65 -20.90
N SER A 371 1.63 -38.35 -20.37
CA SER A 371 0.43 -39.12 -20.67
C SER A 371 -0.84 -38.30 -20.50
N THR A 372 -1.90 -38.68 -21.22
CA THR A 372 -3.23 -38.08 -21.09
C THR A 372 -4.29 -39.10 -21.41
N SER A 373 -5.41 -39.03 -20.67
CA SER A 373 -6.65 -39.76 -20.98
C SER A 373 -7.78 -38.82 -21.44
N LEU A 374 -7.47 -37.53 -21.57
CA LEU A 374 -8.46 -36.48 -21.84
C LEU A 374 -8.68 -36.21 -23.33
N TRP A 375 -7.73 -36.58 -24.17
CA TRP A 375 -7.79 -36.47 -25.62
C TRP A 375 -6.83 -37.48 -26.26
N ASP A 376 -7.04 -37.78 -27.54
CA ASP A 376 -6.14 -38.60 -28.34
C ASP A 376 -5.21 -37.79 -29.26
N GLY A 377 -4.32 -38.48 -29.97
CA GLY A 377 -3.36 -37.84 -30.88
C GLY A 377 -4.01 -37.16 -32.09
N ALA A 378 -5.13 -37.69 -32.60
CA ALA A 378 -5.82 -37.12 -33.74
C ALA A 378 -6.54 -35.82 -33.35
N GLU A 379 -7.17 -35.80 -32.18
CA GLU A 379 -7.78 -34.60 -31.60
C GLU A 379 -6.74 -33.50 -31.34
N ALA A 380 -5.59 -33.86 -30.76
CA ALA A 380 -4.51 -32.90 -30.53
C ALA A 380 -3.95 -32.32 -31.84
N ALA A 381 -3.74 -33.16 -32.87
CA ALA A 381 -3.30 -32.72 -34.19
C ALA A 381 -4.34 -31.82 -34.89
N GLY A 382 -5.63 -32.20 -34.80
CA GLY A 382 -6.75 -31.41 -35.31
C GLY A 382 -6.85 -30.05 -34.63
N PHE A 383 -6.77 -30.00 -33.29
CA PHE A 383 -6.75 -28.75 -32.54
C PHE A 383 -5.57 -27.87 -32.96
N SER A 384 -4.36 -28.44 -33.06
CA SER A 384 -3.15 -27.71 -33.45
C SER A 384 -3.30 -27.06 -34.84
N LYS A 385 -3.86 -27.79 -35.81
CA LYS A 385 -4.15 -27.28 -37.15
C LYS A 385 -5.13 -26.10 -37.11
N LEU A 386 -6.23 -26.23 -36.36
CA LEU A 386 -7.26 -25.19 -36.28
C LEU A 386 -6.78 -23.97 -35.48
N HIS A 387 -6.03 -24.19 -34.39
CA HIS A 387 -5.46 -23.13 -33.55
C HIS A 387 -4.48 -22.25 -34.32
N ALA A 388 -3.68 -22.85 -35.21
CA ALA A 388 -2.73 -22.13 -36.05
C ALA A 388 -3.37 -21.36 -37.23
N LEU A 389 -4.64 -21.65 -37.56
CA LEU A 389 -5.27 -21.16 -38.78
C LEU A 389 -5.29 -19.61 -38.89
N PRO A 390 -5.65 -18.83 -37.85
CA PRO A 390 -5.62 -17.37 -37.96
C PRO A 390 -4.22 -16.82 -38.24
N MET A 391 -3.18 -17.39 -37.62
CA MET A 391 -1.79 -16.98 -37.86
C MET A 391 -1.36 -17.31 -39.29
N ALA A 392 -1.71 -18.51 -39.79
CA ALA A 392 -1.39 -18.93 -41.14
C ALA A 392 -2.04 -18.04 -42.21
N LEU A 393 -3.30 -17.62 -42.00
CA LEU A 393 -4.00 -16.73 -42.93
C LEU A 393 -3.38 -15.32 -42.94
N ALA A 394 -2.98 -14.79 -41.79
CA ALA A 394 -2.31 -13.49 -41.71
C ALA A 394 -0.99 -13.48 -42.51
N LEU A 395 -0.15 -14.50 -42.35
CA LEU A 395 1.11 -14.63 -43.11
C LEU A 395 0.86 -14.78 -44.61
N ARG A 396 -0.10 -15.62 -45.02
CA ARG A 396 -0.46 -15.79 -46.44
C ARG A 396 -0.96 -14.50 -47.09
N SER A 397 -1.69 -13.66 -46.34
CA SER A 397 -2.15 -12.37 -46.85
C SER A 397 -0.99 -11.41 -47.16
N GLN A 398 0.13 -11.52 -46.43
CA GLN A 398 1.34 -10.73 -46.67
C GLN A 398 2.10 -11.23 -47.89
N GLU A 399 2.21 -12.55 -48.07
CA GLU A 399 2.82 -13.17 -49.26
C GLU A 399 2.05 -12.85 -50.55
N ALA A 400 0.73 -12.73 -50.47
CA ALA A 400 -0.10 -12.38 -51.63
C ALA A 400 -0.01 -10.89 -52.02
N ALA A 401 0.56 -10.04 -51.15
CA ALA A 401 0.67 -8.59 -51.35
C ALA A 401 2.07 -8.14 -51.81
N GLY A 402 3.07 -9.04 -51.78
CA GLY A 402 4.42 -8.82 -52.33
C GLY A 402 4.61 -9.59 -53.62
#